data_AF-A0A483ARI0-F1
#
_entry.id   AF-A0A483ARI0-F1
#
_cell.length_a   1.000
_cell.length_b   1.000
_cell.length_c   1.000
_cell.angle_alpha   90.00
_cell.angle_beta   90.00
_cell.angle_gamma   90.00
#
_symmetry.space_group_name_H-M   'P 1'
#
loop_
_entity.id
_entity.type
_entity.pdbx_description
1 polymer ?
#
loop_
_entity_poly.entity_id
_entity_poly.type
_entity_poly.pdbx_seq_one_letter_code
_entity_poly.pdbx_strand_id
1 'polypeptide(L)'
;MLNILEEQKKGEQFFLTTPFEPAINEKEGCEYIALFKFDNEGNLLEHIIDEIGPRGSYDENERKEKYLARLNELGEVKYCRIEVKPFSVERNGVVFGLITREPEDKEDVWAVELLPGNYMAFFEPWDSGEYDT
;
A
#
# COMPACT_ATOMS: atom_id res chain seq x y z
N MET A 1 2.49 6.11 14.23
CA MET A 1 1.26 5.43 13.77
C MET A 1 0.75 6.27 12.63
N LEU A 2 0.61 5.70 11.43
CA LEU A 2 0.32 6.45 10.21
C LEU A 2 -1.16 6.42 9.90
N ASN A 3 -1.67 7.55 9.43
CA ASN A 3 -3.08 7.75 9.18
C ASN A 3 -3.40 7.69 7.69
N ILE A 4 -4.19 6.69 7.30
CA ILE A 4 -4.56 6.44 5.90
C ILE A 4 -6.08 6.57 5.78
N LEU A 5 -6.55 7.16 4.67
CA LEU A 5 -7.98 7.33 4.37
C LEU A 5 -8.57 6.03 3.83
N GLU A 6 -8.78 4.98 4.63
CA GLU A 6 -9.48 3.77 4.19
C GLU A 6 -10.34 3.08 5.28
N GLU A 7 -11.02 2.03 4.84
CA GLU A 7 -12.29 1.55 5.37
C GLU A 7 -12.17 0.67 6.65
N GLN A 8 -13.19 0.72 7.51
CA GLN A 8 -13.34 -0.16 8.69
C GLN A 8 -14.52 -1.10 8.54
N LYS A 9 -14.30 -2.35 8.96
CA LYS A 9 -15.34 -3.29 9.39
C LYS A 9 -15.19 -3.49 10.89
N LYS A 10 -16.25 -3.88 11.61
CA LYS A 10 -16.21 -4.09 13.08
C LYS A 10 -14.98 -4.92 13.50
N GLY A 11 -13.97 -4.25 14.07
CA GLY A 11 -12.80 -4.84 14.71
C GLY A 11 -11.53 -4.97 13.84
N GLU A 12 -11.56 -4.59 12.57
CA GLU A 12 -10.42 -4.72 11.64
C GLU A 12 -10.26 -3.46 10.77
N GLN A 13 -9.01 -3.06 10.55
CA GLN A 13 -8.62 -1.95 9.68
C GLN A 13 -8.03 -2.52 8.39
N PHE A 14 -8.22 -1.87 7.25
CA PHE A 14 -7.57 -2.30 6.02
C PHE A 14 -7.35 -1.14 5.06
N PHE A 15 -6.49 -1.37 4.07
CA PHE A 15 -6.48 -0.55 2.87
C PHE A 15 -6.22 -1.41 1.62
N LEU A 16 -6.88 -1.06 0.52
CA LEU A 16 -6.79 -1.69 -0.80
C LEU A 16 -6.18 -0.68 -1.78
N THR A 17 -4.98 -0.98 -2.27
CA THR A 17 -4.21 -0.05 -3.09
C THR A 17 -3.70 -0.68 -4.39
N THR A 18 -3.15 0.14 -5.28
CA THR A 18 -2.59 -0.25 -6.58
C THR A 18 -1.09 0.10 -6.66
N PRO A 19 -0.22 -0.66 -5.97
CA PRO A 19 1.21 -0.42 -6.04
C PRO A 19 1.77 -0.81 -7.41
N PHE A 20 2.95 -0.27 -7.74
CA PHE A 20 3.62 -0.58 -8.99
C PHE A 20 5.14 -0.60 -8.85
N GLU A 21 5.80 -1.48 -9.59
CA GLU A 21 7.22 -1.36 -9.87
C GLU A 21 7.41 -0.54 -11.14
N PRO A 22 8.18 0.57 -11.11
CA PRO A 22 8.42 1.37 -12.30
C PRO A 22 9.18 0.56 -13.36
N ALA A 23 8.87 0.80 -14.63
CA ALA A 23 9.67 0.32 -15.74
C ALA A 23 10.99 1.11 -15.76
N ILE A 24 12.10 0.44 -15.45
CA ILE A 24 13.44 1.05 -15.39
C ILE A 24 14.41 0.20 -16.22
N ASN A 25 15.08 0.84 -17.18
CA ASN A 25 16.02 0.20 -18.09
C ASN A 25 15.36 -0.97 -18.84
N GLU A 26 15.90 -2.19 -18.70
CA GLU A 26 15.40 -3.41 -19.33
C GLU A 26 14.31 -4.14 -18.52
N LYS A 27 13.92 -3.59 -17.34
CA LYS A 27 12.80 -4.14 -16.56
C LYS A 27 11.51 -3.45 -16.98
N GLU A 28 10.51 -4.25 -17.38
CA GLU A 28 9.19 -3.76 -17.80
C GLU A 28 8.35 -3.18 -16.64
N GLY A 29 8.77 -3.41 -15.39
CA GLY A 29 7.98 -3.06 -14.21
C GLY A 29 6.73 -3.94 -14.10
N CYS A 30 5.89 -3.68 -13.10
CA CYS A 30 4.66 -4.43 -12.91
C CYS A 30 3.62 -3.60 -12.17
N GLU A 31 2.35 -3.81 -12.48
CA GLU A 31 1.21 -3.27 -11.73
C GLU A 31 0.63 -4.36 -10.81
N TYR A 32 0.21 -3.93 -9.62
CA TYR A 32 -0.34 -4.81 -8.60
C TYR A 32 -1.66 -4.28 -8.06
N ILE A 33 -2.40 -5.18 -7.41
CA ILE A 33 -3.47 -4.83 -6.47
C ILE A 33 -3.10 -5.45 -5.14
N ALA A 34 -3.05 -4.64 -4.09
CA ALA A 34 -2.62 -5.08 -2.78
C ALA A 34 -3.67 -4.72 -1.71
N LEU A 35 -4.16 -5.73 -1.00
CA LEU A 35 -5.03 -5.59 0.16
C LEU A 35 -4.23 -5.95 1.41
N PHE A 36 -4.20 -5.05 2.39
CA PHE A 36 -3.60 -5.31 3.70
C PHE A 36 -4.65 -5.15 4.79
N LYS A 37 -4.73 -6.12 5.70
CA LYS A 37 -5.65 -6.10 6.84
C LYS A 37 -4.87 -6.08 8.14
N PHE A 38 -5.36 -5.32 9.11
CA PHE A 38 -4.70 -5.05 10.37
C PHE A 38 -5.67 -5.21 11.54
N ASP A 39 -5.11 -5.53 12.71
CA ASP A 39 -5.85 -5.43 13.96
C ASP A 39 -6.03 -3.97 14.40
N ASN A 40 -6.73 -3.76 15.51
CA ASN A 40 -6.96 -2.43 16.07
C ASN A 40 -5.70 -1.79 16.69
N GLU A 41 -4.61 -2.55 16.85
CA GLU A 41 -3.31 -2.03 17.29
C GLU A 41 -2.39 -1.70 16.10
N GLY A 42 -2.89 -1.89 14.87
CA GLY A 42 -2.17 -1.61 13.64
C GLY A 42 -1.16 -2.68 13.23
N ASN A 43 -1.22 -3.89 13.81
CA ASN A 43 -0.37 -5.01 13.36
C ASN A 43 -0.99 -5.66 12.12
N LEU A 44 -0.15 -6.01 11.15
CA LEU A 44 -0.60 -6.72 9.94
C LEU A 44 -1.10 -8.13 10.31
N LEU A 45 -2.32 -8.45 9.90
CA LEU A 45 -2.96 -9.76 10.07
C LEU A 45 -2.89 -10.60 8.79
N GLU A 46 -3.23 -9.99 7.67
CA GLU A 46 -3.36 -10.66 6.38
C GLU A 46 -2.98 -9.71 5.25
N HIS A 47 -2.44 -10.27 4.17
CA HIS A 47 -2.19 -9.54 2.93
C HIS A 47 -2.56 -10.39 1.72
N ILE A 48 -3.08 -9.74 0.68
CA ILE A 48 -3.32 -10.32 -0.64
C ILE A 48 -2.67 -9.39 -1.66
N ILE A 49 -1.87 -9.97 -2.56
CA ILE A 49 -1.19 -9.24 -3.64
C ILE A 49 -1.49 -9.98 -4.93
N ASP A 50 -2.23 -9.33 -5.82
CA ASP A 50 -2.49 -9.80 -7.17
C ASP A 50 -1.55 -9.11 -8.14
N GLU A 51 -0.82 -9.90 -8.91
CA GLU A 51 -0.04 -9.43 -10.05
C GLU A 51 -1.00 -9.19 -11.23
N ILE A 52 -0.95 -7.99 -11.81
CA ILE A 52 -1.79 -7.60 -12.94
C ILE A 52 -1.00 -7.76 -14.24
N GLY A 53 0.29 -7.46 -14.22
CA GLY A 53 1.19 -7.66 -15.34
C GLY A 53 2.10 -6.45 -15.61
N PRO A 54 2.88 -6.49 -16.69
CA PRO A 54 3.87 -5.46 -16.98
C PRO A 54 3.25 -4.08 -17.18
N ARG A 55 3.97 -3.03 -16.79
CA ARG A 55 3.49 -1.65 -16.96
C ARG A 55 3.31 -1.34 -18.44
N GLY A 56 2.13 -0.81 -18.79
CA GLY A 56 1.82 -0.39 -20.16
C GLY A 56 1.33 -1.50 -21.09
N SER A 57 1.24 -2.75 -20.64
CA SER A 57 0.71 -3.87 -21.44
C SER A 57 -0.32 -4.74 -20.72
N TYR A 58 -0.74 -4.36 -19.51
CA TYR A 58 -1.78 -5.08 -18.77
C TYR A 58 -3.20 -4.74 -19.27
N ASP A 59 -4.17 -5.62 -19.00
CA ASP A 59 -5.58 -5.39 -19.32
C ASP A 59 -6.26 -4.54 -18.23
N GLU A 60 -6.74 -3.35 -18.60
CA GLU A 60 -7.45 -2.44 -17.70
C GLU A 60 -8.77 -3.01 -17.15
N ASN A 61 -9.48 -3.81 -17.94
CA ASN A 61 -10.70 -4.47 -17.46
C ASN A 61 -10.37 -5.55 -16.45
N GLU A 62 -9.35 -6.36 -16.71
CA GLU A 62 -8.89 -7.38 -15.75
C GLU A 62 -8.44 -6.72 -14.43
N ARG A 63 -7.68 -5.61 -14.51
CA ARG A 63 -7.29 -4.82 -13.33
C ARG A 63 -8.51 -4.38 -12.53
N LYS A 64 -9.49 -3.79 -13.21
CA LYS A 64 -10.72 -3.30 -12.56
C LYS A 64 -11.53 -4.43 -11.94
N GLU A 65 -11.65 -5.56 -12.62
CA GLU A 65 -12.36 -6.74 -12.11
C GLU A 65 -11.71 -7.31 -10.86
N LYS A 66 -10.37 -7.44 -10.85
CA LYS A 66 -9.63 -7.88 -9.66
C LYS A 66 -9.78 -6.90 -8.50
N TYR A 67 -9.72 -5.59 -8.75
CA TYR A 67 -9.89 -4.58 -7.71
C TYR A 67 -11.28 -4.70 -7.07
N LEU A 68 -12.33 -4.76 -7.89
CA LEU A 68 -13.70 -4.90 -7.42
C LEU A 68 -13.92 -6.24 -6.72
N ALA A 69 -13.28 -7.32 -7.15
CA ALA A 69 -13.35 -8.61 -6.46
C ALA A 69 -12.79 -8.50 -5.03
N ARG A 70 -11.62 -7.86 -4.84
CA ARG A 70 -11.04 -7.64 -3.52
C ARG A 70 -11.89 -6.72 -2.64
N LEU A 71 -12.46 -5.67 -3.22
CA LEU A 71 -13.39 -4.80 -2.49
C LEU A 71 -14.64 -5.58 -2.04
N ASN A 72 -15.21 -6.42 -2.91
CA ASN A 72 -16.38 -7.22 -2.59
C ASN A 72 -16.12 -8.29 -1.50
N GLU A 73 -14.90 -8.83 -1.41
CA GLU A 73 -14.50 -9.78 -0.36
C GLU A 73 -14.54 -9.17 1.05
N LEU A 74 -14.40 -7.84 1.17
CA LEU A 74 -14.45 -7.12 2.44
C LEU A 74 -15.88 -7.02 2.99
N GLY A 75 -16.88 -7.01 2.10
CA GLY A 75 -18.30 -6.91 2.44
C GLY A 75 -18.74 -5.46 2.61
N GLU A 76 -19.52 -5.17 3.67
CA GLU A 76 -19.89 -3.79 4.00
C GLU A 76 -18.73 -3.07 4.67
N VAL A 77 -18.38 -1.90 4.11
CA VAL A 77 -17.17 -1.16 4.43
C VAL A 77 -17.50 0.30 4.74
N LYS A 78 -16.75 0.92 5.66
CA LYS A 78 -16.93 2.34 6.02
C LYS A 78 -15.61 3.09 5.92
N TYR A 79 -15.48 4.00 4.97
CA TYR A 79 -14.32 4.90 4.86
C TYR A 79 -14.07 5.67 6.16
N CYS A 80 -12.87 5.54 6.69
CA CYS A 80 -12.45 6.25 7.89
C CYS A 80 -10.93 6.47 7.89
N ARG A 81 -10.40 6.87 9.04
CA ARG A 81 -8.97 6.98 9.25
C ARG A 81 -8.51 5.71 9.95
N ILE A 82 -7.48 5.07 9.43
CA ILE A 82 -6.85 3.90 10.05
C ILE A 82 -5.50 4.28 10.65
N GLU A 83 -5.08 3.52 11.64
CA GLU A 83 -3.83 3.67 12.38
C GLU A 83 -3.05 2.37 12.31
N VAL A 84 -1.98 2.35 11.51
CA VAL A 84 -1.17 1.15 11.25
C VAL A 84 0.30 1.33 11.63
N LYS A 85 0.97 0.23 11.96
CA LYS A 85 2.42 0.18 12.16
C LYS A 85 3.13 -0.03 10.81
N PRO A 86 4.38 0.44 10.65
CA PRO A 86 5.22 0.03 9.54
C PRO A 86 5.28 -1.50 9.44
N PHE A 87 5.23 -2.01 8.21
CA PHE A 87 5.22 -3.44 7.92
C PHE A 87 5.88 -3.70 6.57
N SER A 88 6.40 -4.91 6.39
CA SER A 88 7.06 -5.34 5.16
C SER A 88 6.67 -6.77 4.83
N VAL A 89 6.26 -7.01 3.59
CA VAL A 89 6.05 -8.35 3.04
C VAL A 89 6.79 -8.46 1.71
N GLU A 90 7.39 -9.62 1.44
CA GLU A 90 8.06 -9.90 0.16
C GLU A 90 7.25 -10.91 -0.64
N ARG A 91 7.04 -10.62 -1.93
CA ARG A 91 6.43 -11.56 -2.88
C ARG A 91 7.15 -11.49 -4.20
N ASN A 92 7.59 -12.64 -4.70
CA ASN A 92 8.34 -12.75 -5.97
C ASN A 92 9.57 -11.82 -6.05
N GLY A 93 10.24 -11.57 -4.91
CA GLY A 93 11.40 -10.67 -4.85
C GLY A 93 11.07 -9.18 -4.83
N VAL A 94 9.79 -8.83 -4.70
CA VAL A 94 9.28 -7.46 -4.62
C VAL A 94 8.80 -7.19 -3.20
N VAL A 95 9.26 -6.07 -2.62
CA VAL A 95 8.88 -5.66 -1.26
C VAL A 95 7.67 -4.76 -1.33
N PHE A 96 6.64 -5.11 -0.56
CA PHE A 96 5.42 -4.34 -0.38
C PHE A 96 5.28 -3.94 1.08
N GLY A 97 4.75 -2.74 1.29
CA GLY A 97 4.31 -2.30 2.60
C GLY A 97 4.72 -0.89 2.92
N LEU A 98 4.53 -0.54 4.19
CA LEU A 98 4.76 0.79 4.73
C LEU A 98 6.13 0.78 5.42
N ILE A 99 7.15 1.25 4.71
CA ILE A 99 8.57 1.05 5.04
C ILE A 99 9.17 2.34 5.56
N THR A 100 9.86 2.27 6.70
CA THR A 100 10.62 3.40 7.24
C THR A 100 11.87 3.63 6.42
N ARG A 101 12.06 4.87 5.95
CA ARG A 101 13.27 5.33 5.27
C ARG A 101 14.03 6.27 6.19
N GLU A 102 15.27 5.89 6.51
CA GLU A 102 16.17 6.73 7.30
C GLU A 102 16.77 7.83 6.40
N PRO A 103 17.09 9.01 6.96
CA PRO A 103 17.85 10.03 6.25
C PRO A 103 19.21 9.49 5.77
N GLU A 104 19.52 9.62 4.48
CA GLU A 104 20.82 9.24 3.94
C GLU A 104 21.90 10.31 4.22
N ASP A 105 21.49 11.57 4.34
CA ASP A 105 22.36 12.69 4.67
C ASP A 105 21.66 13.73 5.57
N LYS A 106 22.27 14.92 5.72
CA LYS A 106 21.79 15.98 6.62
C LYS A 106 20.64 16.80 6.07
N GLU A 107 20.42 16.76 4.77
CA GLU A 107 19.34 17.47 4.08
C GLU A 107 18.11 16.57 3.92
N ASP A 108 18.32 15.26 3.98
CA ASP A 108 17.26 14.25 3.99
C ASP A 108 16.54 14.17 5.36
N VAL A 109 15.27 13.79 5.31
CA VAL A 109 14.40 13.68 6.47
C VAL A 109 13.87 12.26 6.58
N TRP A 110 13.50 11.88 7.80
CA TRP A 110 12.82 10.62 8.02
C TRP A 110 11.54 10.58 7.18
N ALA A 111 11.28 9.43 6.57
CA ALA A 111 10.04 9.20 5.85
C ALA A 111 9.49 7.81 6.16
N VAL A 112 8.20 7.64 5.91
CA VAL A 112 7.61 6.30 5.78
C VAL A 112 6.94 6.21 4.43
N GLU A 113 7.34 5.24 3.63
CA GLU A 113 7.00 5.14 2.22
C GLU A 113 6.17 3.88 1.95
N LEU A 114 5.13 4.03 1.13
CA LEU A 114 4.35 2.89 0.67
C LEU A 114 5.00 2.31 -0.60
N LEU A 115 5.55 1.12 -0.48
CA LEU A 115 6.24 0.40 -1.55
C LEU A 115 5.40 -0.75 -2.12
N PRO A 116 5.66 -1.17 -3.37
CA PRO A 116 6.53 -0.50 -4.36
C PRO A 116 5.84 0.70 -5.02
N GLY A 117 6.66 1.56 -5.63
CA GLY A 117 6.22 2.72 -6.40
C GLY A 117 6.39 4.05 -5.67
N ASN A 118 6.50 4.02 -4.33
CA ASN A 118 6.68 5.20 -3.49
C ASN A 118 5.67 6.32 -3.82
N TYR A 119 4.41 5.94 -4.01
CA TYR A 119 3.33 6.86 -4.39
C TYR A 119 2.60 7.45 -3.17
N MET A 120 3.07 7.12 -1.95
CA MET A 120 2.66 7.74 -0.69
C MET A 120 3.89 7.80 0.22
N ALA A 121 4.34 9.02 0.50
CA ALA A 121 5.41 9.29 1.45
C ALA A 121 4.88 10.15 2.61
N PHE A 122 5.05 9.66 3.82
CA PHE A 122 4.66 10.36 5.04
C PHE A 122 5.87 10.96 5.72
N PHE A 123 5.66 12.09 6.39
CA PHE A 123 6.68 12.83 7.13
C PHE A 123 6.14 13.27 8.48
N GLU A 124 6.98 13.90 9.30
CA GLU A 124 6.51 14.50 10.54
C GLU A 124 5.54 15.66 10.28
N PRO A 125 4.47 15.79 11.08
CA PRO A 125 4.07 14.90 12.18
C PRO A 125 3.35 13.64 11.68
N TRP A 126 3.80 12.46 12.12
CA TRP A 126 3.36 11.14 11.65
C TRP A 126 1.88 10.84 11.85
N ASP A 127 1.25 11.57 12.76
CA ASP A 127 -0.16 11.46 13.11
C ASP A 127 -1.06 12.45 12.35
N SER A 128 -0.56 13.21 11.38
CA SER A 128 -1.42 14.08 10.55
C SER A 128 -2.34 13.27 9.64
N GLY A 129 -1.79 12.21 9.03
CA GLY A 129 -2.39 11.50 7.90
C GLY A 129 -2.20 12.20 6.57
N GLU A 130 -1.40 13.27 6.54
CA GLU A 130 -0.97 13.92 5.32
C GLU A 130 0.22 13.17 4.73
N TYR A 131 0.25 13.03 3.41
CA TYR A 131 1.31 12.36 2.65
C TYR A 131 1.52 13.07 1.31
N ASP A 132 2.73 12.92 0.78
CA ASP A 132 3.13 13.34 -0.56
C ASP A 132 2.92 12.20 -1.57
N THR A 133 2.58 12.52 -2.82
CA THR A 133 2.23 11.54 -3.89
C THR A 133 2.93 11.82 -5.21
#